data_AF-A0A1G7FH66-F1
#
_entry.id   AF-A0A1G7FH66-F1
#
_cell.length_a   1.000
_cell.length_b   1.000
_cell.length_c   1.000
_cell.angle_alpha   90.00
_cell.angle_beta   90.00
_cell.angle_gamma   90.00
#
_symmetry.space_group_name_H-M   'P 1'
#
loop_
_entity.id
_entity.type
_entity.pdbx_description
1 polymer ?
#
loop_
_entity_poly.entity_id
_entity_poly.type
_entity_poly.pdbx_seq_one_letter_code
_entity_poly.pdbx_strand_id
1 'polypeptide(L)'
;MDNSREFTIYKAAQIAKTLFWINLAPAVVAGATFVYLFFDMLLNADYETTGFLILLIIGIAAEFTYYRQFTDADYTPKKIGWIYSIVINGLCVAAYLAAFVSNPSSLFLIAIYPIIFLTQSCRGLRMVSKIKRVPQVHP
;
A
#
# COMPACT_ATOMS: atom_id res chain seq x y z
N MET A 1 -13.60 27.25 12.06
CA MET A 1 -13.05 26.02 11.45
C MET A 1 -13.14 24.91 12.49
N ASP A 2 -13.60 23.72 12.10
CA ASP A 2 -13.80 22.61 13.03
C ASP A 2 -12.46 21.91 13.29
N ASN A 3 -11.79 22.28 14.39
CA ASN A 3 -10.47 21.77 14.79
C ASN A 3 -10.40 20.23 14.78
N SER A 4 -11.54 19.55 14.98
CA SER A 4 -11.64 18.08 14.92
C SER A 4 -11.44 17.51 13.52
N ARG A 5 -11.93 18.20 12.49
CA ARG A 5 -11.82 17.78 11.08
C ARG A 5 -10.38 17.89 10.59
N GLU A 6 -9.75 19.04 10.79
CA GLU A 6 -8.36 19.29 10.36
C GLU A 6 -7.38 18.35 11.05
N PHE A 7 -7.60 18.09 12.35
CA PHE A 7 -6.83 17.11 13.10
C PHE A 7 -6.97 15.69 12.51
N THR A 8 -8.20 15.29 12.15
CA THR A 8 -8.46 13.96 11.55
C THR A 8 -7.79 13.82 10.19
N ILE A 9 -7.87 14.87 9.37
CA ILE A 9 -7.22 14.96 8.06
C ILE A 9 -5.70 14.83 8.19
N TYR A 10 -5.09 15.64 9.06
CA TYR A 10 -3.65 15.62 9.32
C TYR A 10 -3.20 14.23 9.75
N LYS A 11 -3.92 13.60 10.69
CA LYS A 11 -3.57 12.27 11.20
C LYS A 11 -3.70 11.18 10.14
N ALA A 12 -4.70 11.25 9.25
CA ALA A 12 -4.83 10.32 8.13
C ALA A 12 -3.68 10.48 7.12
N ALA A 13 -3.29 11.71 6.80
CA ALA A 13 -2.14 11.99 5.95
C ALA A 13 -0.82 11.50 6.57
N GLN A 14 -0.63 11.65 7.88
CA GLN A 14 0.54 11.12 8.59
C GLN A 14 0.62 9.59 8.56
N ILE A 15 -0.52 8.89 8.63
CA ILE A 15 -0.57 7.43 8.45
C ILE A 15 -0.11 7.08 7.03
N ALA A 16 -0.68 7.71 6.00
CA ALA A 16 -0.30 7.45 4.62
C ALA A 16 1.18 7.74 4.34
N LYS A 17 1.70 8.86 4.86
CA LYS A 17 3.13 9.22 4.77
C LYS A 17 4.02 8.17 5.43
N THR A 18 3.64 7.69 6.62
CA THR A 18 4.39 6.64 7.31
C THR A 18 4.39 5.34 6.50
N LEU A 19 3.24 4.94 5.96
CA LEU A 19 3.12 3.75 5.11
C LEU A 19 3.96 3.86 3.84
N PHE A 20 3.99 5.04 3.20
CA PHE A 20 4.85 5.32 2.06
C PHE A 20 6.32 5.09 2.40
N TRP A 21 6.86 5.78 3.41
CA TRP A 21 8.29 5.67 3.73
C TRP A 21 8.71 4.26 4.17
N ILE A 22 7.83 3.54 4.86
CA ILE A 22 8.10 2.15 5.22
C ILE A 22 8.06 1.24 3.99
N ASN A 23 7.18 1.49 3.02
CA ASN A 23 7.05 0.68 1.80
C ASN A 23 8.08 1.00 0.72
N LEU A 24 8.63 2.22 0.74
CA LEU A 24 9.66 2.65 -0.19
C LEU A 24 10.91 1.75 -0.12
N ALA A 25 11.40 1.42 1.07
CA ALA A 25 12.61 0.62 1.20
C ALA A 25 12.44 -0.81 0.62
N PRO A 26 11.40 -1.58 0.98
CA PRO A 26 11.10 -2.85 0.32
C PRO A 26 10.86 -2.73 -1.19
N ALA A 27 10.19 -1.67 -1.65
CA ALA A 27 9.93 -1.46 -3.07
C ALA A 27 11.22 -1.19 -3.86
N VAL A 28 12.15 -0.41 -3.30
CA VAL A 28 13.48 -0.16 -3.89
C VAL A 28 14.30 -1.44 -3.93
N VAL A 29 14.30 -2.23 -2.86
CA VAL A 29 15.01 -3.53 -2.82
C VAL A 29 14.41 -4.49 -3.85
N ALA A 30 13.08 -4.62 -3.90
CA ALA A 30 12.40 -5.47 -4.88
C ALA A 30 12.68 -5.01 -6.32
N GLY A 31 12.69 -3.71 -6.58
CA GLY A 31 13.04 -3.14 -7.88
C GLY A 31 14.50 -3.42 -8.27
N ALA A 32 15.44 -3.25 -7.34
CA ALA A 32 16.85 -3.55 -7.57
C ALA A 32 17.09 -5.04 -7.82
N THR A 33 16.46 -5.92 -7.04
CA THR A 33 16.50 -7.37 -7.25
C THR A 33 15.89 -7.75 -8.59
N PHE A 34 14.76 -7.15 -8.97
CA PHE A 34 14.16 -7.38 -10.28
C PHE A 34 15.09 -6.94 -11.40
N VAL A 35 15.73 -5.77 -11.32
CA VAL A 35 16.69 -5.30 -12.35
C VAL A 35 17.90 -6.24 -12.43
N TYR A 36 18.46 -6.63 -11.29
CA TYR A 36 19.58 -7.58 -11.22
C TYR A 36 19.20 -8.91 -11.87
N LEU A 37 18.06 -9.48 -11.48
CA LEU A 37 17.55 -10.71 -12.05
C LEU A 37 17.15 -10.52 -13.52
N PHE A 38 16.65 -9.35 -13.95
CA PHE A 38 16.20 -9.12 -15.33
C PHE A 38 17.35 -9.24 -16.34
N PHE A 39 18.55 -8.81 -15.94
CA PHE A 39 19.77 -9.03 -16.74
C PHE A 39 20.18 -10.51 -16.81
N ASP A 40 19.90 -11.30 -15.76
CA ASP A 40 20.06 -12.76 -15.77
C ASP A 40 18.88 -13.50 -16.48
N MET A 41 17.66 -12.95 -16.41
CA MET A 41 16.38 -13.53 -16.87
C MET A 41 16.23 -13.55 -18.38
N LEU A 42 16.95 -12.70 -19.12
CA LEU A 42 16.85 -12.65 -20.59
C LEU A 42 17.17 -14.02 -21.24
N LEU A 43 17.74 -14.94 -20.46
CA LEU A 43 18.11 -16.29 -20.87
C LEU A 43 17.14 -17.40 -20.41
N ASN A 44 16.33 -17.23 -19.35
CA ASN A 44 15.39 -18.26 -18.84
C ASN A 44 14.27 -17.64 -17.97
N ALA A 45 13.08 -17.40 -18.52
CA ALA A 45 11.92 -16.95 -17.74
C ALA A 45 11.23 -18.14 -17.05
N ASP A 46 11.26 -18.19 -15.72
CA ASP A 46 10.58 -19.20 -14.92
C ASP A 46 9.38 -18.63 -14.11
N TYR A 47 8.65 -19.52 -13.44
CA TYR A 47 7.47 -19.15 -12.65
C TYR A 47 7.81 -18.26 -11.46
N GLU A 48 8.98 -18.43 -10.84
CA GLU A 48 9.40 -17.64 -9.68
C GLU A 48 9.65 -16.18 -10.07
N THR A 49 10.34 -15.98 -11.19
CA THR A 49 10.55 -14.67 -11.81
C THR A 49 9.24 -13.90 -12.05
N THR A 50 8.24 -14.60 -12.60
CA THR A 50 6.92 -14.02 -12.87
C THR A 50 6.23 -13.60 -11.56
N GLY A 51 6.38 -14.39 -10.49
CA GLY A 51 5.88 -14.05 -9.16
C GLY A 51 6.51 -12.77 -8.59
N PHE A 52 7.84 -12.61 -8.73
CA PHE A 52 8.53 -11.39 -8.30
C PHE A 52 8.10 -10.15 -9.08
N LEU A 53 7.86 -10.26 -10.39
CA LEU A 53 7.35 -9.16 -11.21
C LEU A 53 5.95 -8.71 -10.75
N ILE A 54 5.05 -9.66 -10.46
CA ILE A 54 3.71 -9.36 -9.96
C ILE A 54 3.80 -8.64 -8.61
N LEU A 55 4.64 -9.13 -7.69
CA LEU A 55 4.85 -8.49 -6.38
C LEU A 55 5.41 -7.07 -6.52
N LEU A 56 6.33 -6.84 -7.46
CA LEU A 56 6.89 -5.52 -7.75
C LEU A 56 5.80 -4.55 -8.24
N ILE A 57 4.98 -4.96 -9.20
CA ILE A 57 3.89 -4.13 -9.73
C ILE A 57 2.90 -3.76 -8.62
N ILE A 58 2.53 -4.72 -7.76
CA ILE A 58 1.64 -4.48 -6.63
C ILE A 58 2.28 -3.53 -5.61
N GLY A 59 3.58 -3.68 -5.33
CA GLY A 59 4.34 -2.80 -4.45
C GLY A 59 4.41 -1.35 -4.95
N ILE A 60 4.64 -1.15 -6.25
CA ILE A 60 4.62 0.18 -6.90
C ILE A 60 3.21 0.78 -6.84
N ALA A 61 2.15 -0.02 -7.07
CA ALA A 61 0.78 0.45 -6.96
C ALA A 61 0.43 0.89 -5.52
N ALA A 62 0.92 0.18 -4.50
CA ALA A 62 0.80 0.58 -3.11
C ALA A 62 1.50 1.93 -2.86
N GLU A 63 2.74 2.08 -3.33
CA GLU A 63 3.56 3.29 -3.19
C GLU A 63 2.86 4.51 -3.78
N PHE A 64 2.36 4.37 -5.02
CA PHE A 64 1.61 5.42 -5.69
C PHE A 64 0.32 5.79 -4.94
N THR A 65 -0.39 4.79 -4.41
CA THR A 65 -1.61 5.02 -3.62
C THR A 65 -1.30 5.82 -2.35
N TYR A 66 -0.25 5.44 -1.61
CA TYR A 66 0.17 6.16 -0.41
C TYR A 66 0.60 7.57 -0.73
N TYR A 67 1.42 7.75 -1.76
CA TYR A 67 1.82 9.07 -2.26
C TYR A 67 0.61 9.98 -2.44
N ARG A 68 -0.36 9.55 -3.25
CA ARG A 68 -1.58 10.34 -3.51
C ARG A 68 -2.40 10.64 -2.26
N GLN A 69 -2.43 9.75 -1.27
CA GLN A 69 -3.20 9.95 -0.04
C GLN A 69 -2.63 11.06 0.85
N PHE A 70 -1.33 11.39 0.77
CA PHE A 70 -0.74 12.49 1.54
C PHE A 70 -0.33 13.70 0.69
N THR A 71 -0.35 13.62 -0.65
CA THR A 71 -0.01 14.73 -1.56
C THR A 71 -1.19 15.33 -2.34
N ASP A 72 -2.39 14.74 -2.30
CA ASP A 72 -3.56 15.31 -3.00
C ASP A 72 -3.80 16.77 -2.55
N ALA A 73 -3.85 17.69 -3.53
CA ALA A 73 -3.80 19.14 -3.36
C ALA A 73 -4.88 19.76 -2.46
N ASP A 74 -6.01 19.05 -2.28
CA ASP A 74 -7.10 19.51 -1.42
C ASP A 74 -6.87 19.18 0.07
N TYR A 75 -5.74 18.52 0.40
CA TYR A 75 -5.46 17.89 1.70
C TYR A 75 -6.63 17.04 2.22
N THR A 76 -7.60 16.68 1.38
CA THR A 76 -8.81 16.02 1.80
C THR A 76 -8.64 14.55 1.48
N PRO A 77 -8.31 13.70 2.48
CA PRO A 77 -8.05 12.30 2.24
C PRO A 77 -9.30 11.67 1.62
N LYS A 78 -9.19 11.22 0.37
CA LYS A 78 -10.31 10.62 -0.36
C LYS A 78 -10.51 9.19 0.12
N LYS A 79 -11.76 8.83 0.44
CA LYS A 79 -12.11 7.46 0.86
C LYS A 79 -11.63 6.41 -0.15
N ILE A 80 -11.70 6.73 -1.44
CA ILE A 80 -11.32 5.82 -2.52
C ILE A 80 -9.85 5.39 -2.45
N GLY A 81 -8.94 6.29 -2.06
CA GLY A 81 -7.53 5.95 -1.90
C GLY A 81 -7.32 4.88 -0.83
N TRP A 82 -8.03 4.99 0.29
CA TRP A 82 -7.97 4.00 1.36
C TRP A 82 -8.60 2.66 0.98
N ILE A 83 -9.64 2.67 0.14
CA ILE A 83 -10.21 1.44 -0.43
C ILE A 83 -9.17 0.74 -1.31
N TYR A 84 -8.47 1.48 -2.18
CA TYR A 84 -7.38 0.92 -2.98
C TYR A 84 -6.26 0.34 -2.11
N SER A 85 -5.83 1.05 -1.06
CA SER A 85 -4.83 0.51 -0.12
C SER A 85 -5.30 -0.81 0.51
N ILE A 86 -6.58 -0.92 0.90
CA ILE A 86 -7.13 -2.17 1.47
C ILE A 86 -7.10 -3.30 0.45
N VAL A 87 -7.54 -3.04 -0.78
CA VAL A 87 -7.56 -4.06 -1.85
C VAL A 87 -6.14 -4.55 -2.15
N ILE A 88 -5.20 -3.62 -2.35
CA ILE A 88 -3.80 -3.93 -2.65
C ILE A 88 -3.17 -4.79 -1.53
N ASN A 89 -3.33 -4.36 -0.27
CA ASN A 89 -2.76 -5.11 0.85
C ASN A 89 -3.47 -6.46 1.06
N GLY A 90 -4.78 -6.54 0.81
CA GLY A 90 -5.52 -7.80 0.86
C GLY A 90 -4.99 -8.81 -0.16
N LEU A 91 -4.70 -8.37 -1.39
CA LEU A 91 -4.06 -9.20 -2.42
C LEU A 91 -2.65 -9.63 -2.00
N CYS A 92 -1.85 -8.74 -1.41
CA CYS A 92 -0.55 -9.11 -0.85
C CYS A 92 -0.69 -10.21 0.21
N VAL A 93 -1.57 -10.05 1.20
CA VAL A 93 -1.79 -11.07 2.23
C VAL A 93 -2.16 -12.41 1.61
N ALA A 94 -3.07 -12.44 0.62
CA ALA A 94 -3.46 -13.66 -0.06
C ALA A 94 -2.29 -14.32 -0.81
N ALA A 95 -1.48 -13.53 -1.52
CA ALA A 95 -0.29 -14.02 -2.22
C ALA A 95 0.75 -14.62 -1.26
N TYR A 96 0.98 -13.95 -0.12
CA TYR A 96 1.89 -14.46 0.92
C TYR A 96 1.38 -15.74 1.59
N LEU A 97 0.07 -15.85 1.83
CA LEU A 97 -0.52 -17.08 2.37
C LEU A 97 -0.42 -18.24 1.37
N ALA A 98 -0.67 -17.99 0.08
CA ALA A 98 -0.50 -19.01 -0.96
C ALA A 98 0.96 -19.49 -1.04
N ALA A 99 1.92 -18.57 -1.01
CA ALA A 99 3.34 -18.90 -1.00
C ALA A 99 3.77 -19.64 0.28
N PHE A 100 3.19 -19.31 1.44
CA PHE A 100 3.45 -20.01 2.71
C PHE A 100 3.02 -21.48 2.67
N VAL A 101 1.88 -21.80 2.04
CA VAL A 101 1.44 -23.19 1.84
C VAL A 101 2.46 -23.98 1.03
N SER A 102 3.08 -23.34 0.04
CA SER A 102 4.11 -23.96 -0.81
C SER A 102 5.49 -24.04 -0.14
N ASN A 103 5.85 -23.06 0.70
CA ASN A 103 7.17 -22.99 1.34
C ASN A 103 7.11 -22.29 2.73
N PRO A 104 6.83 -23.03 3.81
CA PRO A 104 6.52 -22.44 5.12
C PRO A 104 7.73 -21.85 5.87
N SER A 105 8.96 -22.22 5.50
CA SER A 105 10.19 -21.86 6.23
C SER A 105 10.69 -20.43 5.99
N SER A 106 10.30 -19.78 4.89
CA SER A 106 10.86 -18.48 4.47
C SER A 106 9.93 -17.27 4.66
N LEU A 107 8.66 -17.46 5.04
CA LEU A 107 7.63 -16.43 4.83
C LEU A 107 6.90 -15.91 6.09
N PHE A 108 7.16 -16.47 7.28
CA PHE A 108 6.42 -16.08 8.49
C PHE A 108 6.59 -14.59 8.86
N LEU A 109 7.81 -14.06 8.74
CA LEU A 109 8.07 -12.63 8.98
C LEU A 109 7.55 -11.73 7.85
N ILE A 110 7.44 -12.28 6.63
CA ILE A 110 7.05 -11.50 5.45
C ILE A 110 5.52 -11.32 5.36
N ALA A 111 4.73 -12.25 5.90
CA ALA A 111 3.27 -12.12 5.99
C ALA A 111 2.80 -11.08 7.03
N ILE A 112 3.60 -10.79 8.06
CA ILE A 112 3.26 -9.80 9.10
C ILE A 112 3.18 -8.38 8.52
N TYR A 113 4.09 -8.07 7.58
CA TYR A 113 4.18 -6.77 6.93
C TYR A 113 2.86 -6.32 6.24
N PRO A 114 2.29 -7.07 5.28
CA PRO A 114 1.05 -6.67 4.60
C PRO A 114 -0.16 -6.65 5.55
N ILE A 115 -0.15 -7.43 6.63
CA ILE A 115 -1.22 -7.40 7.66
C ILE A 115 -1.21 -6.08 8.43
N ILE A 116 -0.02 -5.58 8.81
CA ILE A 116 0.12 -4.27 9.47
C ILE A 116 -0.41 -3.17 8.53
N PHE A 117 0.00 -3.22 7.26
CA PHE A 117 -0.41 -2.24 6.25
C PHE A 117 -1.92 -2.26 5.97
N LEU A 118 -2.52 -3.45 5.89
CA LEU A 118 -3.97 -3.62 5.79
C LEU A 118 -4.70 -3.03 7.00
N THR A 119 -4.19 -3.29 8.20
CA THR A 119 -4.76 -2.77 9.45
C THR A 119 -4.72 -1.24 9.49
N GLN A 120 -3.60 -0.63 9.11
CA GLN A 120 -3.48 0.83 9.05
C GLN A 120 -4.36 1.43 7.95
N SER A 121 -4.49 0.76 6.80
CA SER A 121 -5.37 1.18 5.70
C SER A 121 -6.85 1.20 6.15
N CYS A 122 -7.28 0.17 6.89
CA CYS A 122 -8.60 0.11 7.51
C CYS A 122 -8.81 1.23 8.55
N ARG A 123 -7.80 1.52 9.38
CA ARG A 123 -7.85 2.61 10.36
C ARG A 123 -8.00 3.97 9.68
N GLY A 124 -7.22 4.22 8.62
CA GLY A 124 -7.34 5.44 7.82
C GLY A 124 -8.73 5.59 7.20
N LEU A 125 -9.28 4.54 6.59
CA LEU A 125 -10.63 4.56 6.04
C LEU A 125 -11.69 4.89 7.09
N ARG A 126 -11.61 4.28 8.28
CA ARG A 126 -12.54 4.55 9.39
C ARG A 126 -12.48 6.00 9.84
N MET A 127 -11.30 6.60 9.90
CA MET A 127 -11.12 8.00 10.28
C MET A 127 -11.74 8.95 9.25
N VAL A 128 -11.41 8.75 7.97
CA VAL A 128 -11.95 9.56 6.87
C VAL A 128 -13.46 9.39 6.72
N SER A 129 -13.99 8.21 7.06
CA SER A 129 -15.42 7.94 6.99
C SER A 129 -16.25 8.73 8.00
N LYS A 130 -15.64 9.16 9.12
CA LYS A 130 -16.28 9.98 10.14
C LYS A 130 -16.33 11.47 9.80
N ILE A 131 -15.59 11.90 8.77
CA ILE A 131 -15.63 13.28 8.30
C ILE A 131 -17.00 13.48 7.62
N LYS A 132 -17.89 14.28 8.24
CA LYS A 132 -19.17 14.67 7.63
C LYS A 132 -18.86 15.37 6.30
N ARG A 133 -19.49 14.92 5.21
CA ARG A 133 -19.47 15.67 3.95
C ARG A 133 -20.22 16.98 4.20
N VAL A 134 -19.53 18.10 4.11
CA VAL A 134 -20.21 19.39 3.93
C VAL A 134 -20.80 19.31 2.51
N PRO A 135 -22.13 19.46 2.34
CA PRO A 135 -22.69 19.55 1.00
C PRO A 135 -22.01 20.71 0.28
N GLN A 136 -21.47 20.44 -0.91
CA GLN A 136 -20.96 21.51 -1.74
C GLN A 136 -22.15 22.38 -2.11
N VAL A 137 -22.18 23.59 -1.56
CA VAL A 137 -23.08 24.64 -2.05
C VAL A 137 -22.54 24.96 -3.43
N HIS A 138 -23.17 24.42 -4.47
CA HIS A 138 -22.93 24.85 -5.83
C HIS A 138 -23.32 26.35 -5.90
N PRO A 139 -22.41 27.23 -6.35
CA PRO A 139 -22.75 28.64 -6.57
C PRO A 139 -23.78 28.81 -7.67
#